data_AF-A0A956SD72-F1
#
_entry.id   AF-A0A956SD72-F1
#
_cell.length_a   1.000
_cell.length_b   1.000
_cell.length_c   1.000
_cell.angle_alpha   90.00
_cell.angle_beta   90.00
_cell.angle_gamma   90.00
#
_symmetry.space_group_name_H-M   'P 1'
#
loop_
_entity.id
_entity.type
_entity.pdbx_description
1 polymer ?
#
loop_
_entity_poly.entity_id
_entity_poly.type
_entity_poly.pdbx_seq_one_letter_code
_entity_poly.pdbx_strand_id
1 'polypeptide(L)'
;MSRVVVGRIVKPFGVRGEVIVAPTGEDPARFSRGERLYVEPVGDEALEIRVSRVRTGNVTVSFEGIDDRDEAEQLVGIVLHQEEEKLPSLPDGAFYHFQLIGLSVEREDGTVLGEVVRVHELPSSDVLEVRGGDHEWMIPRKDEFVASIDIEARRIVLSARDDLLEAVGQERSGKESRGKIRQRARADARRKALEAREAKREEQRKEEERAEAEREARDLDVDGWNEDLARGRTAPGSGGDESSR
;
A
#
# COMPACT_ATOMS: atom_id res chain seq x y z
N MET A 1 5.01 6.80 -0.48
CA MET A 1 4.49 7.09 -1.83
C MET A 1 3.18 6.35 -1.99
N SER A 2 2.11 7.05 -2.36
CA SER A 2 0.79 6.44 -2.55
C SER A 2 0.69 5.87 -3.98
N ARG A 3 0.03 4.72 -4.13
CA ARG A 3 -0.08 3.97 -5.38
C ARG A 3 -1.56 3.76 -5.71
N VAL A 4 -1.90 3.88 -6.99
CA VAL A 4 -3.27 3.69 -7.49
C VAL A 4 -3.35 2.49 -8.41
N VAL A 5 -4.46 1.75 -8.32
CA VAL A 5 -4.74 0.63 -9.22
C VAL A 5 -5.02 1.16 -10.62
N VAL A 6 -4.26 0.67 -11.60
CA VAL A 6 -4.41 1.07 -13.02
C VAL A 6 -4.94 -0.05 -13.91
N GLY A 7 -4.88 -1.30 -13.45
CA GLY A 7 -5.46 -2.42 -14.18
C GLY A 7 -5.15 -3.77 -13.55
N ARG A 8 -5.65 -4.82 -14.19
CA ARG A 8 -5.43 -6.21 -13.78
C ARG A 8 -5.03 -7.06 -14.97
N ILE A 9 -4.05 -7.94 -14.77
CA ILE A 9 -3.67 -8.92 -15.79
C ILE A 9 -4.73 -10.02 -15.86
N VAL A 10 -5.32 -10.22 -17.04
CA VAL A 10 -6.46 -11.11 -17.27
C VAL A 10 -6.04 -12.46 -17.83
N LYS A 11 -5.08 -12.48 -18.77
CA LYS A 11 -4.62 -13.70 -19.44
C LYS A 11 -3.30 -13.46 -20.18
N PRO A 12 -2.51 -14.52 -20.44
CA PRO A 12 -1.39 -14.46 -21.39
C PRO A 12 -1.89 -14.20 -22.82
N PHE A 13 -1.01 -13.65 -23.65
CA PHE A 13 -1.21 -13.41 -25.06
C PHE A 13 0.02 -13.87 -25.86
N GLY A 14 -0.21 -14.66 -26.91
CA GLY A 14 0.88 -15.20 -27.72
C GLY A 14 1.80 -16.16 -26.96
N VAL A 15 3.07 -16.19 -27.40
CA VAL A 15 4.13 -17.08 -26.88
C VAL A 15 5.39 -16.31 -26.42
N ARG A 16 5.38 -14.99 -26.54
CA ARG A 16 6.54 -14.11 -26.28
C ARG A 16 6.36 -13.28 -25.00
N GLY A 17 5.72 -13.84 -23.98
CA GLY A 17 5.51 -13.16 -22.69
C GLY A 17 4.53 -11.98 -22.70
N GLU A 18 3.76 -11.76 -23.76
CA GLU A 18 2.73 -10.71 -23.77
C GLU A 18 1.55 -11.11 -22.86
N VAL A 19 0.91 -10.11 -22.24
CA VAL A 19 -0.29 -10.29 -21.42
C VAL A 19 -1.39 -9.33 -21.83
N ILE A 20 -2.64 -9.72 -21.57
CA ILE A 20 -3.80 -8.83 -21.68
C ILE A 20 -4.11 -8.24 -20.31
N VAL A 21 -4.13 -6.92 -20.24
CA VAL A 21 -4.51 -6.12 -19.08
C VAL A 21 -5.90 -5.52 -19.30
N ALA A 22 -6.78 -5.67 -18.31
CA ALA A 22 -8.02 -4.92 -18.20
C ALA A 22 -7.74 -3.63 -17.40
N PRO A 23 -7.81 -2.44 -18.02
CA PRO A 23 -7.60 -1.16 -17.32
C PRO A 23 -8.75 -0.84 -16.37
N THR A 24 -8.47 -0.11 -15.29
CA THR A 24 -9.49 0.45 -14.37
C THR A 24 -9.90 1.89 -14.72
N GLY A 25 -9.32 2.49 -15.76
CA GLY A 25 -9.66 3.84 -16.22
C GLY A 25 -9.44 4.02 -17.73
N GLU A 26 -9.74 5.22 -18.23
CA GLU A 26 -9.78 5.49 -19.68
C GLU A 26 -8.47 6.00 -20.27
N ASP A 27 -7.45 6.30 -19.47
CA ASP A 27 -6.20 6.86 -19.98
C ASP A 27 -5.24 5.77 -20.50
N PRO A 28 -5.06 5.64 -21.83
CA PRO A 28 -4.15 4.66 -22.41
C PRO A 28 -2.67 4.99 -22.18
N ALA A 29 -2.33 6.26 -21.88
CA ALA A 29 -0.94 6.70 -21.75
C ALA A 29 -0.22 6.03 -20.57
N ARG A 30 -0.97 5.56 -19.56
CA ARG A 30 -0.49 4.82 -18.39
C ARG A 30 0.25 3.53 -18.73
N PHE A 31 -0.05 2.95 -19.89
CA PHE A 31 0.59 1.74 -20.37
C PHE A 31 1.67 2.04 -21.40
N SER A 32 2.17 3.26 -21.51
CA SER A 32 3.21 3.61 -22.49
C SER A 32 4.50 2.84 -22.26
N ARG A 33 5.27 2.63 -23.34
CA ARG A 33 6.60 2.03 -23.27
C ARG A 33 7.50 2.84 -22.32
N GLY A 34 8.21 2.14 -21.43
CA GLY A 34 9.09 2.73 -20.41
C GLY A 34 8.41 3.09 -19.10
N GLU A 35 7.08 2.97 -19.00
CA GLU A 35 6.40 3.13 -17.71
C GLU A 35 6.65 1.93 -16.80
N ARG A 36 6.72 2.20 -15.50
CA ARG A 36 6.91 1.18 -14.45
C ARG A 36 5.61 0.98 -13.70
N LEU A 37 5.12 -0.26 -13.70
CA LEU A 37 3.91 -0.65 -12.99
C LEU A 37 4.25 -1.60 -11.85
N TYR A 38 3.74 -1.30 -10.66
CA TYR A 38 3.97 -2.09 -9.46
C TYR A 38 2.95 -3.23 -9.34
N VAL A 39 3.39 -4.40 -8.87
CA VAL A 39 2.57 -5.63 -8.81
C VAL A 39 2.20 -6.01 -7.38
N GLU A 40 0.92 -6.31 -7.13
CA GLU A 40 0.47 -6.95 -5.86
C GLU A 40 0.21 -8.45 -6.04
N PRO A 41 0.51 -9.31 -5.03
CA PRO A 41 0.95 -8.98 -3.66
C PRO A 41 2.47 -8.85 -3.50
N VAL A 42 3.23 -8.82 -4.61
CA VAL A 42 4.69 -8.97 -4.62
C VAL A 42 5.39 -7.63 -4.37
N GLY A 43 5.24 -7.08 -3.16
CA GLY A 43 6.11 -6.01 -2.61
C GLY A 43 6.29 -4.75 -3.47
N ASP A 44 7.51 -4.20 -3.47
CA ASP A 44 7.93 -3.03 -4.27
C ASP A 44 8.44 -3.41 -5.67
N GLU A 45 8.15 -4.63 -6.12
CA GLU A 45 8.54 -5.09 -7.44
C GLU A 45 7.74 -4.33 -8.51
N ALA A 46 8.47 -3.76 -9.46
CA ALA A 46 7.90 -2.99 -10.56
C ALA A 46 8.31 -3.64 -11.87
N LEU A 47 7.32 -3.92 -12.71
CA LEU A 47 7.52 -4.38 -14.08
C LEU A 47 7.58 -3.16 -15.00
N GLU A 48 8.65 -3.07 -15.78
CA GLU A 48 8.79 -2.03 -16.79
C GLU A 48 8.14 -2.47 -18.10
N ILE A 49 7.33 -1.59 -18.70
CA ILE A 49 6.63 -1.88 -19.95
C ILE A 49 7.61 -1.76 -21.12
N ARG A 50 7.88 -2.89 -21.79
CA ARG A 50 8.72 -2.94 -23.00
C ARG A 50 7.95 -2.53 -24.25
N VAL A 51 6.74 -3.07 -24.42
CA VAL A 51 5.83 -2.73 -25.52
C VAL A 51 4.40 -2.79 -25.00
N SER A 52 3.59 -1.81 -25.40
CA SER A 52 2.15 -1.88 -25.22
C SER A 52 1.42 -1.63 -26.54
N ARG A 53 0.26 -2.27 -26.65
CA ARG A 53 -0.70 -2.06 -27.73
C ARG A 53 -2.09 -1.93 -27.13
N VAL A 54 -2.67 -0.75 -27.27
CA VAL A 54 -4.01 -0.45 -26.79
C VAL A 54 -5.01 -0.90 -27.85
N ARG A 55 -6.00 -1.69 -27.42
CA ARG A 55 -7.19 -2.03 -28.21
C ARG A 55 -8.43 -1.65 -27.41
N THR A 56 -9.58 -1.57 -28.06
CA THR A 56 -10.85 -1.23 -27.40
C THR A 56 -11.11 -2.15 -26.21
N GLY A 57 -11.11 -1.58 -25.00
CA GLY A 57 -11.43 -2.25 -23.73
C GLY A 57 -10.31 -3.06 -23.08
N ASN A 58 -9.19 -3.36 -23.75
CA ASN A 58 -8.07 -4.10 -23.17
C ASN A 58 -6.72 -3.65 -23.74
N VAL A 59 -5.66 -3.74 -22.94
CA VAL A 59 -4.30 -3.39 -23.34
C VAL A 59 -3.46 -4.65 -23.41
N THR A 60 -2.76 -4.87 -24.53
CA THR A 60 -1.73 -5.90 -24.63
C THR A 60 -0.42 -5.30 -24.17
N VAL A 61 0.25 -5.90 -23.19
CA VAL A 61 1.48 -5.39 -22.58
C VAL A 61 2.54 -6.49 -22.59
N SER A 62 3.78 -6.13 -22.88
CA SER A 62 4.97 -6.95 -22.60
C SER A 62 5.83 -6.22 -21.58
N PHE A 63 6.38 -6.97 -20.64
CA PHE A 63 7.24 -6.44 -19.59
C PHE A 63 8.70 -6.83 -19.86
N GLU A 64 9.63 -6.00 -19.40
CA GLU A 64 11.04 -6.35 -19.37
C GLU A 64 11.25 -7.60 -18.49
N GLY A 65 11.97 -8.60 -19.02
CA GLY A 65 12.28 -9.84 -18.31
C GLY A 65 11.17 -10.90 -18.31
N ILE A 66 10.08 -10.70 -19.05
CA ILE A 66 9.01 -11.69 -19.26
C ILE A 66 8.95 -12.01 -20.75
N ASP A 67 9.59 -13.11 -21.14
CA ASP A 67 9.90 -13.40 -22.55
C ASP A 67 9.17 -14.64 -23.08
N ASP A 68 8.55 -15.43 -22.19
CA ASP A 68 7.79 -16.62 -22.56
C ASP A 68 6.37 -16.70 -21.96
N ARG A 69 5.59 -17.64 -22.48
CA ARG A 69 4.19 -17.81 -22.09
C ARG A 69 4.03 -18.27 -20.64
N ASP A 70 4.94 -19.11 -20.15
CA ASP A 70 4.82 -19.74 -18.83
C ASP A 70 5.08 -18.69 -17.73
N GLU A 71 6.00 -17.76 -17.96
CA GLU A 71 6.21 -16.57 -17.13
C GLU A 71 4.98 -15.65 -17.15
N ALA A 72 4.43 -15.37 -18.34
CA ALA A 72 3.22 -14.55 -18.47
C ALA A 72 1.98 -15.16 -17.78
N GLU A 73 1.87 -16.50 -17.75
CA GLU A 73 0.80 -17.20 -17.04
C GLU A 73 0.88 -17.01 -15.52
N GLN A 74 2.08 -16.89 -14.95
CA GLN A 74 2.28 -16.61 -13.53
C GLN A 74 1.80 -15.21 -13.12
N LEU A 75 1.74 -14.27 -14.07
CA LEU A 75 1.27 -12.91 -13.82
C LEU A 75 -0.26 -12.78 -13.86
N VAL A 76 -0.99 -13.82 -14.27
CA VAL A 76 -2.45 -13.76 -14.39
C VAL A 76 -3.10 -13.50 -13.03
N GLY A 77 -3.97 -12.51 -13.00
CA GLY A 77 -4.71 -12.11 -11.81
C GLY A 77 -4.03 -11.05 -10.96
N ILE A 78 -2.75 -10.75 -11.21
CA ILE A 78 -2.00 -9.67 -10.54
C ILE A 78 -2.62 -8.30 -10.84
N VAL A 79 -2.67 -7.47 -9.80
CA VAL A 79 -3.16 -6.09 -9.87
C VAL A 79 -1.96 -5.16 -10.09
N LEU A 80 -2.09 -4.30 -11.10
CA LEU A 80 -1.07 -3.34 -11.51
C LEU A 80 -1.37 -1.98 -10.89
N HIS A 81 -0.33 -1.34 -10.39
CA HIS A 81 -0.39 -0.03 -9.76
C HIS A 81 0.59 0.96 -10.39
N GLN A 82 0.26 2.24 -10.31
CA GLN A 82 1.13 3.35 -10.70
C GLN A 82 1.24 4.33 -9.54
N GLU A 83 2.37 5.04 -9.45
CA GLU A 83 2.54 6.16 -8.53
C GLU A 83 1.54 7.27 -8.85
N GLU A 84 0.95 7.85 -7.81
CA GLU A 84 -0.01 8.96 -7.96
C GLU A 84 0.61 10.20 -8.63
N GLU A 85 1.91 10.44 -8.42
CA GLU A 85 2.63 11.58 -8.99
C GLU A 85 2.78 11.51 -10.52
N LYS A 86 2.64 10.31 -11.10
CA LYS A 86 2.73 10.09 -12.55
C LYS A 86 1.40 10.24 -13.28
N LEU A 87 0.32 10.53 -12.55
CA LEU A 87 -0.98 10.74 -13.14
C LEU A 87 -1.01 12.06 -13.92
N PRO A 88 -1.68 12.12 -15.08
CA PRO A 88 -1.79 13.37 -15.82
C PRO A 88 -2.42 14.46 -14.95
N SER A 89 -1.89 15.67 -15.04
CA SER A 89 -2.47 16.82 -14.35
C SER A 89 -3.89 17.03 -14.88
N LEU A 90 -4.86 17.06 -13.97
CA LEU A 90 -6.24 17.39 -14.28
C LEU A 90 -6.40 18.91 -14.44
N PRO A 91 -7.42 19.38 -15.19
CA PRO A 91 -7.81 20.79 -15.17
C PRO A 91 -8.12 21.27 -13.74
N ASP A 92 -7.98 22.57 -13.50
CA ASP A 92 -8.30 23.16 -12.19
C ASP A 92 -9.73 22.79 -11.75
N GLY A 93 -9.86 22.26 -10.53
CA GLY A 93 -11.14 21.82 -9.96
C GLY A 93 -11.62 20.43 -10.40
N ALA A 94 -10.84 19.70 -11.20
CA ALA A 94 -11.05 18.29 -11.46
C ALA A 94 -10.19 17.42 -10.52
N PHE A 95 -10.80 16.35 -10.00
CA PHE A 95 -10.18 15.43 -9.07
C PHE A 95 -10.37 14.01 -9.56
N TYR A 96 -9.40 13.15 -9.32
CA TYR A 96 -9.62 11.72 -9.52
C TYR A 96 -10.52 11.16 -8.44
N HIS A 97 -11.39 10.21 -8.80
CA HIS A 97 -12.32 9.60 -7.85
C HIS A 97 -11.60 8.98 -6.63
N PHE A 98 -10.44 8.36 -6.83
CA PHE A 98 -9.66 7.77 -5.74
C PHE A 98 -9.14 8.82 -4.74
N GLN A 99 -8.93 10.07 -5.17
CA GLN A 99 -8.51 11.16 -4.28
C GLN A 99 -9.68 11.62 -3.39
N LEU A 100 -10.91 11.46 -3.86
CA LEU A 100 -12.12 11.85 -3.15
C LEU A 100 -12.60 10.79 -2.15
N ILE A 101 -12.30 9.52 -2.41
CA ILE A 101 -12.69 8.42 -1.52
C ILE A 101 -11.94 8.52 -0.18
N GLY A 102 -12.70 8.46 0.91
CA GLY A 102 -12.18 8.57 2.28
C GLY A 102 -11.88 10.00 2.73
N LEU A 103 -12.32 11.02 1.99
CA LEU A 103 -12.34 12.40 2.49
C LEU A 103 -13.49 12.59 3.48
N SER A 104 -13.23 13.37 4.54
CA SER A 104 -14.26 13.78 5.50
C SER A 104 -15.16 14.82 4.85
N VAL A 105 -16.48 14.65 4.99
CA VAL A 105 -17.47 15.58 4.45
C VAL A 105 -18.10 16.33 5.61
N GLU A 106 -18.02 17.65 5.57
CA GLU A 106 -18.50 18.55 6.62
C GLU A 106 -19.28 19.75 6.07
N ARG A 107 -20.06 20.38 6.94
CA ARG A 107 -20.74 21.65 6.69
C ARG A 107 -19.80 22.83 6.94
N GLU A 108 -20.18 24.02 6.47
CA GLU A 108 -19.44 25.27 6.72
C GLU A 108 -19.29 25.61 8.21
N ASP A 109 -20.19 25.12 9.08
CA ASP A 109 -20.11 25.28 10.52
C ASP A 109 -19.17 24.27 11.21
N GLY A 110 -18.52 23.39 10.45
CA GLY A 110 -17.62 22.33 10.92
C GLY A 110 -18.33 21.03 11.33
N THR A 111 -19.65 20.93 11.16
CA THR A 111 -20.39 19.69 11.44
C THR A 111 -20.00 18.60 10.45
N VAL A 112 -19.37 17.54 10.94
CA VAL A 112 -19.00 16.37 10.13
C VAL A 112 -20.24 15.50 9.87
N LEU A 113 -20.53 15.27 8.59
CA LEU A 113 -21.61 14.40 8.14
C LEU A 113 -21.13 12.95 8.00
N GLY A 114 -19.92 12.72 7.50
CA GLY A 114 -19.42 11.38 7.25
C GLY A 114 -18.18 11.34 6.36
N GLU A 115 -17.96 10.20 5.71
CA GLU A 115 -16.86 9.99 4.77
C GLU A 115 -17.39 9.63 3.38
N VAL A 116 -16.67 10.05 2.33
CA VAL A 116 -16.94 9.57 0.97
C VAL A 116 -16.55 8.09 0.87
N VAL A 117 -17.50 7.22 0.57
CA VAL A 117 -17.24 5.77 0.43
C VAL A 117 -17.17 5.33 -1.03
N ARG A 118 -17.71 6.13 -1.95
CA ARG A 118 -17.71 5.86 -3.39
C ARG A 118 -17.99 7.16 -4.15
N VAL A 119 -17.49 7.23 -5.38
CA VAL A 119 -17.90 8.24 -6.37
C VAL A 119 -18.60 7.52 -7.51
N HIS A 120 -19.78 7.99 -7.89
CA HIS A 120 -20.55 7.48 -9.02
C HIS A 120 -20.40 8.44 -10.20
N GLU A 121 -19.89 7.95 -11.30
CA GLU A 121 -19.81 8.69 -12.54
C GLU A 121 -21.18 8.64 -13.24
N LEU A 122 -21.87 9.78 -13.30
CA LEU A 122 -23.14 9.92 -14.02
C LEU A 122 -22.98 10.91 -15.18
N PRO A 123 -23.79 10.81 -16.24
CA PRO A 123 -23.66 11.66 -17.44
C PRO A 123 -23.72 13.18 -17.18
N SER A 124 -24.36 13.60 -16.08
CA SER A 124 -24.54 15.02 -15.75
C SER A 124 -23.51 15.56 -14.76
N SER A 125 -23.09 14.75 -13.78
CA SER A 125 -22.14 15.14 -12.75
C SER A 125 -21.75 13.92 -11.92
N ASP A 126 -20.52 13.88 -11.41
CA ASP A 126 -20.14 12.91 -10.39
C ASP A 126 -21.04 13.05 -9.15
N VAL A 127 -21.39 11.93 -8.54
CA VAL A 127 -22.16 11.88 -7.30
C VAL A 127 -21.34 11.21 -6.21
N LEU A 128 -21.13 11.91 -5.10
CA LEU A 128 -20.42 11.44 -3.92
C LEU A 128 -21.40 10.63 -3.05
N GLU A 129 -21.08 9.36 -2.83
CA GLU A 129 -21.74 8.54 -1.83
C GLU A 129 -21.07 8.81 -0.48
N VAL A 130 -21.77 9.52 0.39
CA VAL A 130 -21.27 9.89 1.73
C VAL A 130 -21.99 9.06 2.77
N ARG A 131 -21.26 8.47 3.71
CA ARG A 131 -21.84 7.69 4.80
C ARG A 131 -21.43 8.22 6.15
N GLY A 132 -22.41 8.36 7.04
CA GLY A 132 -22.22 8.80 8.41
C GLY A 132 -23.24 8.19 9.35
N GLY A 133 -22.78 7.40 10.32
CA GLY A 133 -23.66 6.64 11.21
C GLY A 133 -24.66 5.79 10.42
N ASP A 134 -25.94 5.99 10.70
CA ASP A 134 -27.07 5.33 10.04
C ASP A 134 -27.61 6.09 8.83
N HIS A 135 -26.93 7.13 8.36
CA HIS A 135 -27.33 7.93 7.20
C HIS A 135 -26.37 7.73 6.01
N GLU A 136 -26.93 7.88 4.82
CA GLU A 136 -26.22 7.89 3.55
C GLU A 136 -26.74 9.03 2.67
N TRP A 137 -25.85 9.74 2.01
CA TRP A 137 -26.18 10.84 1.10
C TRP A 137 -25.60 10.59 -0.29
N MET A 138 -26.38 10.93 -1.32
CA MET A 138 -25.99 10.91 -2.73
C MET A 138 -25.77 12.35 -3.21
N ILE A 139 -24.60 12.92 -2.93
CA ILE A 139 -24.34 14.37 -3.10
C ILE A 139 -23.76 14.64 -4.48
N PRO A 140 -24.46 15.34 -5.39
CA PRO A 140 -23.89 15.75 -6.67
C PRO A 140 -22.70 16.71 -6.46
N ARG A 141 -21.60 16.50 -7.18
CA ARG A 141 -20.43 17.40 -7.15
C ARG A 141 -20.71 18.65 -8.00
N LYS A 142 -21.56 19.52 -7.47
CA LYS A 142 -21.94 20.81 -8.06
C LYS A 142 -21.80 21.91 -7.01
N ASP A 143 -21.62 23.14 -7.48
CA ASP A 143 -21.40 24.32 -6.63
C ASP A 143 -22.54 24.58 -5.62
N GLU A 144 -23.76 24.12 -5.95
CA GLU A 144 -24.93 24.20 -5.06
C GLU A 144 -24.84 23.27 -3.83
N PHE A 145 -23.96 22.25 -3.89
CA PHE A 145 -23.74 21.30 -2.81
C PHE A 145 -22.35 21.42 -2.18
N VAL A 146 -21.32 21.63 -3.00
CA VAL A 146 -19.91 21.55 -2.59
C VAL A 146 -19.28 22.93 -2.68
N ALA A 147 -18.84 23.45 -1.53
CA ALA A 147 -18.15 24.73 -1.42
C ALA A 147 -16.66 24.60 -1.77
N SER A 148 -16.00 23.55 -1.26
CA SER A 148 -14.58 23.32 -1.50
C SER A 148 -14.19 21.86 -1.29
N ILE A 149 -13.11 21.44 -1.98
CA ILE A 149 -12.48 20.14 -1.83
C ILE A 149 -10.99 20.41 -1.56
N ASP A 150 -10.51 19.92 -0.43
CA ASP A 150 -9.12 20.02 0.00
C ASP A 150 -8.54 18.60 0.16
N ILE A 151 -7.69 18.21 -0.79
CA ILE A 151 -7.07 16.88 -0.80
C ILE A 151 -6.01 16.75 0.30
N GLU A 152 -5.28 17.83 0.59
CA GLU A 152 -4.22 17.83 1.61
C GLU A 152 -4.80 17.73 3.02
N ALA A 153 -5.83 18.53 3.31
CA ALA A 153 -6.58 18.47 4.57
C ALA A 153 -7.54 17.26 4.63
N ARG A 154 -7.64 16.49 3.54
CA ARG A 154 -8.53 15.34 3.35
C ARG A 154 -10.01 15.63 3.66
N ARG A 155 -10.52 16.73 3.11
CA ARG A 155 -11.80 17.30 3.53
C ARG A 155 -12.61 17.89 2.37
N ILE A 156 -13.92 17.73 2.43
CA ILE A 156 -14.90 18.35 1.53
C ILE A 156 -15.85 19.18 2.38
N VAL A 157 -16.01 20.47 2.05
CA VAL A 157 -16.95 21.38 2.70
C VAL A 157 -18.18 21.54 1.83
N LEU A 158 -19.35 21.32 2.40
CA LEU A 158 -20.64 21.48 1.73
C LEU A 158 -21.22 22.88 1.95
N SER A 159 -21.71 23.49 0.88
CA SER A 159 -22.53 24.72 0.86
C SER A 159 -24.04 24.43 0.80
N ALA A 160 -24.42 23.15 0.67
CA ALA A 160 -25.81 22.74 0.51
C ALA A 160 -26.69 23.27 1.65
N ARG A 161 -27.84 23.86 1.29
CA ARG A 161 -28.90 24.15 2.25
C ARG A 161 -29.47 22.86 2.85
N ASP A 162 -30.02 22.94 4.05
CA ASP A 162 -30.55 21.78 4.77
C ASP A 162 -31.64 21.04 3.99
N ASP A 163 -32.56 21.77 3.37
CA ASP A 163 -33.62 21.18 2.55
C ASP A 163 -33.09 20.41 1.33
N LEU A 164 -32.01 20.91 0.73
CA LEU A 164 -31.34 20.23 -0.38
C LEU A 164 -30.57 18.99 0.10
N LEU A 165 -29.90 19.08 1.25
CA LEU A 165 -29.16 17.95 1.78
C LEU A 165 -30.09 16.82 2.26
N GLU A 166 -31.22 17.17 2.87
CA GLU A 166 -32.26 16.22 3.26
C GLU A 166 -32.85 15.50 2.04
N ALA A 167 -33.06 16.21 0.93
CA ALA A 167 -33.58 15.61 -0.30
C ALA A 167 -32.66 14.54 -0.91
N VAL A 168 -31.35 14.61 -0.63
CA VAL A 168 -30.35 13.63 -1.10
C VAL A 168 -29.90 12.65 -0.01
N GLY A 169 -30.44 12.76 1.20
CA GLY A 169 -30.14 11.92 2.35
C GLY A 169 -31.18 10.82 2.58
N GLN A 170 -30.73 9.64 3.00
CA GLN A 170 -31.61 8.52 3.35
C GLN A 170 -31.10 7.78 4.59
N GLU A 171 -32.04 7.26 5.39
CA GLU A 171 -31.72 6.33 6.48
C GLU A 171 -31.33 4.96 5.92
N ARG A 172 -30.23 4.41 6.43
CA ARG A 172 -29.72 3.11 6.01
C ARG A 172 -30.55 2.02 6.67
N SER A 173 -31.29 1.24 5.86
CA SER A 173 -32.03 0.10 6.41
C SER A 173 -31.06 -0.89 7.10
N GLY A 174 -31.29 -1.15 8.39
CA GLY A 174 -30.36 -1.84 9.30
C GLY A 174 -29.97 -3.29 8.95
N LYS A 175 -30.43 -3.84 7.82
CA LYS A 175 -30.09 -5.20 7.37
C LYS A 175 -28.71 -5.30 6.72
N GLU A 176 -28.21 -4.24 6.07
CA GLU A 176 -26.88 -4.26 5.42
C GLU A 176 -25.72 -3.89 6.36
N SER A 177 -25.96 -3.06 7.39
CA SER A 177 -24.92 -2.55 8.29
C SER A 177 -24.21 -3.63 9.09
N ARG A 178 -24.91 -4.68 9.55
CA ARG A 178 -24.30 -5.74 10.38
C ARG A 178 -23.31 -6.63 9.64
N GLY A 179 -23.52 -6.88 8.34
CA GLY A 179 -22.64 -7.73 7.53
C GLY A 179 -21.31 -7.03 7.20
N LYS A 180 -21.39 -5.75 6.82
CA LYS A 180 -20.24 -4.94 6.39
C LYS A 180 -19.38 -4.44 7.57
N ILE A 181 -19.97 -4.11 8.73
CA ILE A 181 -19.23 -3.74 9.96
C ILE A 181 -18.36 -4.92 10.44
N ARG A 182 -18.90 -6.14 10.40
CA ARG A 182 -18.17 -7.37 10.76
C ARG A 182 -17.04 -7.68 9.78
N GLN A 183 -17.15 -7.28 8.52
CA GLN A 183 -16.09 -7.43 7.51
C GLN A 183 -14.98 -6.38 7.67
N ARG A 184 -15.31 -5.08 7.88
CA ARG A 184 -14.33 -4.03 8.14
C ARG A 184 -13.51 -4.31 9.42
N ALA A 185 -14.17 -4.68 10.51
CA ALA A 185 -13.50 -5.06 11.75
C ALA A 185 -12.54 -6.27 11.58
N ARG A 186 -12.87 -7.20 10.67
CA ARG A 186 -11.99 -8.34 10.35
C ARG A 186 -10.80 -7.95 9.48
N ALA A 187 -10.96 -7.00 8.56
CA ALA A 187 -9.86 -6.49 7.72
C ALA A 187 -8.87 -5.67 8.55
N ASP A 188 -9.35 -4.78 9.43
CA ASP A 188 -8.51 -3.98 10.32
C ASP A 188 -7.78 -4.85 11.35
N ALA A 189 -8.45 -5.87 11.89
CA ALA A 189 -7.81 -6.83 12.78
C ALA A 189 -6.73 -7.66 12.07
N ARG A 190 -6.93 -8.01 10.79
CA ARG A 190 -5.96 -8.76 10.00
C ARG A 190 -4.72 -7.91 9.66
N ARG A 191 -4.90 -6.63 9.35
CA ARG A 191 -3.81 -5.66 9.15
C ARG A 191 -2.97 -5.50 10.41
N LYS A 192 -3.60 -5.23 11.56
CA LYS A 192 -2.90 -5.12 12.85
C LYS A 192 -2.16 -6.41 13.25
N ALA A 193 -2.72 -7.57 12.92
CA ALA A 193 -2.08 -8.86 13.22
C ALA A 193 -0.86 -9.15 12.33
N LEU A 194 -0.83 -8.64 11.09
CA LEU A 194 0.34 -8.71 10.21
C LEU A 194 1.43 -7.75 10.68
N GLU A 195 1.08 -6.49 10.96
CA GLU A 195 1.99 -5.48 11.50
C GLU A 195 2.64 -5.95 12.82
N ALA A 196 1.86 -6.56 13.73
CA ALA A 196 2.39 -7.11 14.98
C ALA A 196 3.29 -8.34 14.79
N ARG A 197 3.06 -9.14 13.74
CA ARG A 197 3.91 -10.30 13.40
C ARG A 197 5.23 -9.88 12.78
N GLU A 198 5.22 -8.83 11.96
CA GLU A 198 6.42 -8.27 11.36
C GLU A 198 7.30 -7.58 12.41
N ALA A 199 6.70 -6.77 13.30
CA ALA A 199 7.42 -6.14 14.40
C ALA A 199 8.11 -7.19 15.31
N LYS A 200 7.41 -8.28 15.63
CA LYS A 200 7.96 -9.36 16.46
C LYS A 200 9.10 -10.13 15.78
N ARG A 201 9.06 -10.28 14.45
CA ARG A 201 10.14 -10.90 13.67
C ARG A 201 11.37 -10.00 13.59
N GLU A 202 11.16 -8.69 13.46
CA GLU A 202 12.25 -7.72 13.43
C GLU A 202 12.95 -7.61 14.79
N GLU A 203 12.20 -7.67 15.88
CA GLU A 203 12.73 -7.71 17.25
C GLU A 203 13.56 -8.97 17.50
N GLN A 204 13.05 -10.15 17.07
CA GLN A 204 13.79 -11.41 17.16
C GLN A 204 15.08 -11.39 16.34
N ARG A 205 15.05 -10.83 15.12
CA ARG A 205 16.26 -10.70 14.28
C ARG A 205 17.30 -9.80 14.95
N LYS A 206 16.89 -8.67 15.53
CA LYS A 206 17.80 -7.76 16.27
C LYS A 206 18.38 -8.41 17.52
N GLU A 207 17.60 -9.23 18.22
CA GLU A 207 18.05 -9.97 19.39
C GLU A 207 19.05 -11.08 19.02
N GLU A 208 18.79 -11.82 17.93
CA GLU A 208 19.71 -12.82 17.37
C GLU A 208 21.02 -12.17 16.89
N GLU A 209 20.95 -11.07 16.14
CA GLU A 209 22.13 -10.30 15.69
C GLU A 209 22.94 -9.77 16.88
N ARG A 210 22.28 -9.29 17.94
CA ARG A 210 22.96 -8.83 19.16
C ARG A 210 23.60 -9.97 19.93
N ALA A 211 22.94 -11.12 20.02
CA ALA A 211 23.48 -12.30 20.68
C ALA A 211 24.63 -12.93 19.90
N GLU A 212 24.59 -12.89 18.57
CA GLU A 212 25.69 -13.30 17.70
C GLU A 212 26.88 -12.35 17.82
N ALA A 213 26.67 -11.04 17.80
CA ALA A 213 27.71 -10.05 18.04
C ALA A 213 28.35 -10.17 19.43
N GLU A 214 27.56 -10.50 20.46
CA GLU A 214 28.06 -10.75 21.83
C GLU A 214 28.87 -12.06 21.93
N ARG A 215 28.47 -13.11 21.18
CA ARG A 215 29.25 -14.35 21.07
C ARG A 215 30.56 -14.14 20.32
N GLU A 216 30.52 -13.44 19.19
CA GLU A 216 31.71 -13.11 18.39
C GLU A 216 32.69 -12.22 19.16
N ALA A 217 32.18 -11.21 19.89
CA ALA A 217 33.01 -10.39 20.78
C ALA A 217 33.66 -11.21 21.90
N ARG A 218 32.95 -12.21 22.44
CA ARG A 218 33.47 -13.11 23.48
C ARG A 218 34.52 -14.08 22.93
N ASP A 219 34.37 -14.54 21.70
CA ASP A 219 35.34 -15.40 21.03
C ASP A 219 36.62 -14.62 20.67
N LEU A 220 36.50 -13.34 20.29
CA LEU A 220 37.65 -12.44 20.06
C LEU A 220 38.42 -12.07 21.36
N ASP A 221 37.73 -12.02 22.51
CA ASP A 221 38.36 -11.79 23.82
C ASP A 221 39.18 -13.01 24.29
N VAL A 222 38.83 -14.22 23.85
CA VAL A 222 39.58 -15.46 24.16
C VAL A 222 40.90 -15.55 23.39
N ASP A 223 40.94 -15.02 22.16
CA ASP A 223 42.17 -15.00 21.35
C ASP A 223 43.15 -13.90 21.82
N GLY A 224 42.67 -12.79 22.40
CA GLY A 224 43.52 -11.75 22.99
C GLY A 224 44.30 -12.21 24.24
N TRP A 225 43.75 -13.16 25.01
CA TRP A 225 44.42 -13.74 26.19
C TRP A 225 45.56 -14.72 25.83
N ASN A 226 45.52 -15.33 24.64
CA ASN A 226 46.53 -16.31 24.24
C ASN A 226 47.85 -15.68 23.74
N GLU A 227 47.84 -14.41 23.32
CA GLU A 227 49.08 -13.70 22.96
C GLU A 227 49.85 -13.17 24.19
N ASP A 228 49.17 -12.80 25.28
CA ASP A 228 49.83 -12.33 26.51
C ASP A 228 50.44 -13.49 27.33
N LEU A 229 49.85 -14.69 27.32
CA LEU A 229 50.44 -15.89 27.92
C LEU A 229 51.65 -16.44 27.14
N ALA A 230 51.82 -16.07 25.87
CA ALA A 230 53.00 -16.45 25.07
C ALA A 230 54.25 -15.62 25.41
N ARG A 231 54.12 -14.47 26.07
CA ARG A 231 55.23 -13.55 26.37
C ARG A 231 55.78 -13.65 27.82
N GLY A 232 55.25 -14.53 28.66
CA GLY A 232 55.59 -14.59 30.09
C GLY A 232 56.21 -15.89 30.62
N ARG A 233 57.34 -16.35 30.08
CA ARG A 233 58.27 -17.27 30.80
C ARG A 233 59.34 -16.41 31.49
N THR A 234 59.52 -16.47 32.81
CA THR A 234 60.43 -17.38 33.52
C THR A 234 60.32 -17.15 35.04
N ALA A 235 59.98 -18.18 35.84
CA ALA A 235 60.88 -18.94 36.75
C ALA A 235 60.77 -18.50 38.23
N PRO A 236 61.27 -19.26 39.24
CA PRO A 236 61.85 -20.61 39.23
C PRO A 236 61.18 -21.62 40.21
N GLY A 237 61.49 -22.89 39.97
CA GLY A 237 61.02 -24.05 40.72
C GLY A 237 61.67 -24.26 42.09
N SER A 238 60.92 -25.03 42.88
CA SER A 238 61.25 -25.65 44.15
C SER A 238 62.47 -26.58 44.09
N GLY A 239 63.32 -26.51 45.10
CA GLY A 239 64.19 -27.61 45.52
C GLY A 239 64.14 -27.71 47.04
N GLY A 240 63.56 -28.79 47.55
CA GLY A 240 63.85 -29.25 48.91
C GLY A 240 65.19 -29.99 48.90
N ASP A 241 65.89 -30.03 50.04
CA ASP A 241 66.32 -31.32 50.59
C ASP A 241 66.82 -31.27 52.04
N GLU A 242 66.50 -32.35 52.73
CA GLU A 242 67.25 -33.13 53.71
C GLU A 242 68.14 -32.52 54.83
N SER A 243 67.74 -32.92 56.05
CA SER A 243 68.52 -33.73 56.99
C SER A 243 69.16 -33.07 58.22
N SER A 244 69.13 -33.88 59.28
CA SER A 244 69.46 -33.60 60.67
C SER A 244 70.98 -33.60 60.93
N ARG A 245 71.48 -32.63 61.70
CA ARG A 245 72.23 -32.78 62.96
C ARG A 245 72.99 -31.49 63.31
#